data_AF-A0A2E9VPK1-F1
#
_entry.id   AF-A0A2E9VPK1-F1
#
_cell.length_a   1.000
_cell.length_b   1.000
_cell.length_c   1.000
_cell.angle_alpha   90.00
_cell.angle_beta   90.00
_cell.angle_gamma   90.00
#
_symmetry.space_group_name_H-M   'P 1'
#
loop_
_entity.id
_entity.type
_entity.pdbx_description
1 polymer ?
#
loop_
_entity_poly.entity_id
_entity_poly.type
_entity_poly.pdbx_seq_one_letter_code
_entity_poly.pdbx_strand_id
1 'polypeptide(L)'
;MLGSTKLQDGNLRDSLIDALEKGVAENDGAAAGCYDPRHGIRVTYNGKQHDFVICFQCFQARWYIDDVENQGFLLSQSPQPTFDKLLRDASVALPAPAY
;
A
#
# COMPACT_ATOMS: atom_id res chain seq x y z
N MET A 1 12.74 -5.84 10.55
CA MET A 1 12.80 -4.49 9.95
C MET A 1 12.30 -4.63 8.52
N LEU A 2 11.33 -3.83 8.09
CA LEU A 2 10.90 -3.81 6.69
C LEU A 2 11.86 -2.93 5.88
N GLY A 3 12.10 -3.28 4.62
CA GLY A 3 12.88 -2.45 3.70
C GLY A 3 12.01 -1.39 3.02
N SER A 4 12.66 -0.39 2.42
CA SER A 4 11.98 0.69 1.70
C SER A 4 12.83 1.16 0.53
N THR A 5 12.19 1.70 -0.50
CA THR A 5 12.86 2.41 -1.60
C THR A 5 12.16 3.74 -1.86
N LYS A 6 12.90 4.72 -2.40
CA LYS A 6 12.32 5.99 -2.86
C LYS A 6 11.92 5.85 -4.33
N LEU A 7 10.68 6.23 -4.64
CA LEU A 7 10.19 6.27 -6.00
C LEU A 7 10.40 7.65 -6.61
N GLN A 8 11.24 7.75 -7.63
CA GLN A 8 11.53 8.99 -8.36
C GLN A 8 11.00 8.96 -9.81
N ASP A 9 10.77 7.78 -10.35
CA ASP A 9 10.22 7.60 -11.70
C ASP A 9 8.71 7.88 -11.69
N GLY A 10 8.29 8.87 -12.49
CA GLY A 10 6.90 9.28 -12.63
C GLY A 10 6.00 8.20 -13.21
N ASN A 11 6.47 7.45 -14.21
CA ASN A 11 5.67 6.39 -14.83
C ASN A 11 5.42 5.23 -13.87
N LEU A 12 6.44 4.87 -13.07
CA LEU A 12 6.27 3.85 -12.03
C LEU A 12 5.35 4.35 -10.92
N ARG A 13 5.41 5.64 -10.57
CA ARG A 13 4.49 6.25 -9.61
C ARG A 13 3.05 6.19 -10.10
N ASP A 14 2.80 6.57 -11.35
CA ASP A 14 1.46 6.54 -11.94
C ASP A 14 0.94 5.10 -12.00
N SER A 15 1.79 4.14 -12.37
CA SER A 15 1.43 2.71 -12.38
C SER A 15 1.02 2.18 -10.99
N LEU A 16 1.66 2.65 -9.91
CA LEU A 16 1.26 2.29 -8.54
C LEU A 16 -0.07 2.93 -8.13
N ILE A 17 -0.27 4.20 -8.51
CA ILE A 17 -1.51 4.93 -8.22
C ILE A 17 -2.68 4.26 -8.95
N ASP A 18 -2.55 4.01 -10.25
CA ASP A 18 -3.57 3.33 -11.07
C ASP A 18 -3.92 1.95 -10.50
N ALA A 19 -2.91 1.18 -10.09
CA ALA A 19 -3.13 -0.13 -9.47
C ALA A 19 -3.89 0.01 -8.14
N LEU A 20 -3.54 0.98 -7.29
CA LEU A 20 -4.20 1.21 -6.01
C LEU A 20 -5.65 1.67 -6.20
N GLU A 21 -5.89 2.65 -7.07
CA GLU A 21 -7.24 3.16 -7.39
C GLU A 21 -8.13 2.04 -7.94
N LYS A 22 -7.59 1.21 -8.84
CA LYS A 22 -8.29 0.02 -9.32
C LYS A 22 -8.65 -0.93 -8.18
N GLY A 23 -7.72 -1.21 -7.27
CA GLY A 23 -7.99 -2.07 -6.12
C GLY A 23 -9.11 -1.52 -5.23
N VAL A 24 -9.15 -0.21 -5.01
CA VAL A 24 -10.24 0.45 -4.26
C VAL A 24 -11.57 0.30 -5.00
N ALA A 25 -11.60 0.53 -6.32
CA ALA A 25 -12.80 0.45 -7.13
C ALA A 25 -13.36 -0.98 -7.27
N GLU A 26 -12.50 -1.99 -7.23
CA GLU A 26 -12.87 -3.41 -7.31
C GLU A 26 -13.42 -3.99 -6.00
N ASN A 27 -13.17 -3.32 -4.86
CA ASN A 27 -13.63 -3.83 -3.57
C ASN A 27 -15.15 -3.63 -3.44
N ASP A 28 -15.87 -4.71 -3.15
CA ASP A 28 -17.33 -4.78 -3.03
C ASP A 28 -17.83 -4.56 -1.59
N GLY A 29 -16.97 -4.03 -0.72
CA GLY A 29 -17.20 -3.93 0.73
C GLY A 29 -16.62 -5.09 1.52
N ALA A 30 -16.00 -6.07 0.87
CA ALA A 30 -15.32 -7.17 1.55
C ALA A 30 -14.10 -6.68 2.36
N ALA A 31 -14.04 -7.14 3.61
CA ALA A 31 -12.90 -6.97 4.50
C ALA A 31 -12.73 -8.24 5.33
N ALA A 32 -11.49 -8.74 5.45
CA ALA A 32 -11.21 -9.85 6.36
C ALA A 32 -11.09 -9.33 7.80
N GLY A 33 -11.40 -10.17 8.80
CA GLY A 33 -11.26 -9.81 10.22
C GLY A 33 -9.80 -9.70 10.70
N CYS A 34 -8.83 -10.01 9.86
CA CYS A 34 -7.40 -9.89 10.13
C CYS A 34 -6.86 -8.48 9.85
N TYR A 35 -5.66 -8.19 10.32
CA TYR A 35 -4.85 -7.08 9.83
C TYR A 35 -3.35 -7.38 10.00
N ASP A 36 -2.73 -7.95 8.98
CA ASP A 36 -1.27 -8.24 8.92
C ASP A 36 -0.63 -7.41 7.79
N PRO A 37 -0.42 -6.09 8.00
CA PRO A 37 0.06 -5.19 6.95
C PRO A 37 1.53 -5.43 6.62
N ARG A 38 1.82 -5.41 5.32
CA ARG A 38 3.15 -5.76 4.76
C ARG A 38 3.66 -4.76 3.74
N HIS A 39 2.81 -3.81 3.39
CA HIS A 39 3.08 -2.77 2.42
C HIS A 39 2.78 -1.41 3.03
N GLY A 40 3.51 -0.40 2.59
CA GLY A 40 3.34 0.95 3.06
C GLY A 40 3.67 1.95 1.96
N ILE A 41 2.93 3.05 1.90
CA ILE A 41 3.26 4.22 1.10
C ILE A 41 3.42 5.40 2.04
N ARG A 42 4.55 6.08 1.95
CA ARG A 42 4.79 7.38 2.60
C ARG A 42 4.88 8.46 1.55
N VAL A 43 4.06 9.49 1.65
CA VAL A 43 4.13 10.69 0.80
C VAL A 43 4.11 11.95 1.65
N THR A 44 4.76 13.01 1.16
CA THR A 44 4.61 14.35 1.72
C THR A 44 3.65 15.13 0.83
N TYR A 45 2.56 15.62 1.39
CA TYR A 45 1.56 16.41 0.68
C TYR A 45 1.11 17.57 1.56
N ASN A 46 1.06 18.78 1.00
CA ASN A 46 0.72 20.02 1.73
C ASN A 46 1.52 20.21 3.04
N GLY A 47 2.81 19.84 3.02
CA GLY A 47 3.70 19.97 4.19
C GLY A 47 3.48 18.93 5.28
N LYS A 48 2.58 17.95 5.09
CA LYS A 48 2.29 16.87 6.04
C LYS A 48 2.77 15.52 5.53
N GLN A 49 3.12 14.63 6.46
CA GLN A 49 3.41 13.24 6.13
C GLN A 49 2.11 12.44 6.10
N HIS A 50 1.83 11.79 4.98
CA HIS A 50 0.74 10.84 4.84
C HIS A 50 1.32 9.44 4.72
N ASP A 51 0.90 8.55 5.61
CA ASP A 51 1.27 7.15 5.60
C ASP A 51 0.04 6.28 5.34
N PHE A 52 0.13 5.40 4.35
CA PHE A 52 -0.87 4.39 4.05
C PHE A 52 -0.28 3.03 4.36
N VAL A 53 -0.76 2.39 5.41
CA VAL A 53 -0.33 1.05 5.84
C VAL A 53 -1.31 0.04 5.29
N ILE A 54 -0.84 -0.82 4.39
CA ILE A 54 -1.70 -1.60 3.48
C ILE A 54 -1.57 -3.08 3.79
N CYS A 55 -2.72 -3.75 3.89
CA CYS A 55 -2.84 -5.20 3.96
C CYS A 55 -3.70 -5.70 2.80
N PHE A 56 -3.06 -6.14 1.72
CA PHE A 56 -3.75 -6.69 0.55
C PHE A 56 -4.48 -8.02 0.83
N GLN A 57 -4.05 -8.79 1.83
CA GLN A 57 -4.76 -10.00 2.25
C GLN A 57 -6.09 -9.66 2.94
N CYS A 58 -6.07 -8.65 3.82
CA CYS A 58 -7.23 -8.32 4.64
C CYS A 58 -8.10 -7.22 4.01
N PHE A 59 -7.75 -6.77 2.79
CA PHE A 59 -8.50 -5.79 1.99
C PHE A 59 -8.65 -4.43 2.66
N GLN A 60 -7.66 -4.02 3.46
CA GLN A 60 -7.72 -2.80 4.27
C GLN A 60 -6.43 -2.00 4.18
N ALA A 61 -6.58 -0.67 4.08
CA ALA A 61 -5.51 0.30 4.23
C ALA A 61 -5.85 1.26 5.37
N ARG A 62 -4.91 1.45 6.30
CA ARG A 62 -5.00 2.48 7.35
C ARG A 62 -4.24 3.71 6.90
N TRP A 63 -4.81 4.88 7.15
CA TRP A 63 -4.24 6.16 6.76
C TRP A 63 -3.85 6.95 8.00
N TYR A 64 -2.63 7.47 8.02
CA TYR A 64 -2.11 8.35 9.06
C TYR A 64 -1.69 9.70 8.46
N ILE A 65 -1.95 10.78 9.19
CA ILE A 65 -1.42 12.13 8.90
C ILE A 65 -0.60 12.55 10.10
N ASP A 66 0.70 12.79 9.90
CA ASP A 66 1.64 13.13 10.99
C ASP A 66 1.50 12.18 12.20
N ASP A 67 1.50 10.86 11.90
CA ASP A 67 1.33 9.74 12.84
C ASP A 67 -0.04 9.64 13.54
N VAL A 68 -1.01 10.49 13.19
CA VAL A 68 -2.39 10.41 13.70
C VAL A 68 -3.26 9.59 12.75
N GLU A 69 -3.92 8.55 13.26
CA GLU A 69 -4.81 7.69 12.47
C GLU A 69 -6.05 8.47 11.98
N ASN A 70 -6.39 8.25 10.71
CA ASN A 70 -7.52 8.82 10.00
C ASN A 70 -8.39 7.69 9.42
N GLN A 71 -9.53 8.05 8.80
CA GLN A 71 -10.39 7.09 8.12
C GLN A 71 -9.61 6.39 6.98
N GLY A 72 -9.38 5.09 7.13
CA GLY A 72 -8.79 4.24 6.10
C GLY A 72 -9.75 3.94 4.94
N PHE A 73 -9.36 3.00 4.09
CA PHE A 73 -10.18 2.54 2.96
C PHE A 73 -10.03 1.04 2.71
N LEU A 74 -11.02 0.48 2.01
CA LEU A 74 -10.99 -0.91 1.54
C LEU A 74 -10.41 -0.98 0.13
N LEU A 75 -9.78 -2.11 -0.18
CA LEU A 75 -9.15 -2.38 -1.47
C LEU A 75 -9.12 -3.88 -1.75
N SER A 76 -9.08 -4.28 -3.01
CA SER A 76 -8.91 -5.68 -3.40
C SER A 76 -7.45 -6.14 -3.28
N GLN A 77 -7.20 -7.43 -3.55
CA GLN A 77 -5.84 -7.97 -3.63
C GLN A 77 -5.09 -7.52 -4.88
N SER A 78 -5.79 -7.01 -5.91
CA SER A 78 -5.23 -6.81 -7.25
C SER A 78 -4.01 -5.87 -7.35
N PRO A 79 -3.78 -4.89 -6.45
CA PRO A 79 -2.58 -4.05 -6.54
C PRO A 79 -1.30 -4.77 -6.08
N GLN A 80 -1.42 -5.85 -5.29
CA GLN A 80 -0.28 -6.51 -4.65
C GLN A 80 0.85 -6.88 -5.63
N PRO A 81 0.60 -7.48 -6.81
CA PRO A 81 1.68 -7.86 -7.73
C PRO A 81 2.50 -6.67 -8.23
N THR A 82 1.87 -5.52 -8.47
CA THR A 82 2.56 -4.29 -8.91
C THR A 82 3.46 -3.75 -7.81
N PHE A 83 2.96 -3.73 -6.56
CA PHE A 83 3.72 -3.30 -5.39
C PHE A 83 4.90 -4.24 -5.09
N ASP A 84 4.65 -5.56 -5.12
CA ASP A 84 5.68 -6.58 -4.93
C ASP A 84 6.77 -6.50 -5.99
N LYS A 85 6.38 -6.30 -7.26
CA LYS A 85 7.35 -6.15 -8.35
C LYS A 85 8.25 -4.95 -8.15
N LEU A 86 7.69 -3.79 -7.80
CA LEU A 86 8.47 -2.57 -7.59
C LEU A 86 9.49 -2.72 -6.46
N LEU A 87 9.10 -3.35 -5.36
CA LEU A 87 10.03 -3.62 -4.25
C LEU A 87 11.14 -4.59 -4.67
N ARG A 88 10.81 -5.66 -5.40
CA ARG A 88 11.79 -6.61 -5.93
C ARG A 88 12.77 -5.96 -6.92
N ASP A 89 12.26 -5.16 -7.85
CA ASP A 89 13.10 -4.43 -8.83
C ASP A 89 14.08 -3.48 -8.11
N ALA A 90 13.66 -2.92 -6.97
CA ALA A 90 14.49 -2.09 -6.10
C ALA A 90 15.35 -2.90 -5.12
N SER A 91 15.43 -4.22 -5.26
CA SER A 91 16.17 -5.13 -4.36
C SER A 91 15.74 -5.05 -2.88
N VAL A 92 14.48 -4.65 -2.63
CA VAL A 92 13.87 -4.65 -1.31
C VAL A 92 13.26 -6.03 -1.05
N ALA A 93 13.70 -6.67 0.04
CA ALA A 93 13.16 -7.96 0.45
C ALA A 93 11.70 -7.84 0.87
N LEU A 94 10.85 -8.74 0.31
CA LEU A 94 9.45 -8.86 0.71
C LEU A 94 9.32 -9.72 1.98
N PRO A 95 8.37 -9.41 2.88
CA PRO A 95 8.07 -10.29 4.00
C PRO A 95 7.50 -11.64 3.51
N ALA A 96 7.78 -12.72 4.26
CA ALA A 96 7.29 -14.06 3.95
C ALA A 96 5.76 -14.09 3.87
N PRO A 97 5.11 -14.88 2.97
CA PRO A 97 3.65 -14.92 2.78
C PRO A 97 2.85 -15.15 4.06
N ALA A 98 1.58 -14.73 4.08
CA ALA A 98 0.66 -15.04 5.18
C ALA A 98 0.14 -16.46 4.95
N TYR A 99 0.21 -17.28 6.00
CA TYR A 99 -0.19 -18.68 5.99
C TYR A 99 -1.70 -18.85 6.04
#